data_AF-A0A7S1SDD0-F1
#
_entry.id   AF-A0A7S1SDD0-F1
#
_cell.length_a   1.000
_cell.length_b   1.000
_cell.length_c   1.000
_cell.angle_alpha   90.00
_cell.angle_beta   90.00
_cell.angle_gamma   90.00
#
_symmetry.space_group_name_H-M   'P 1'
#
loop_
_entity.id
_entity.type
_entity.pdbx_description
1 polymer ?
#
loop_
_entity_poly.entity_id
_entity_poly.type
_entity_poly.pdbx_seq_one_letter_code
_entity_poly.pdbx_strand_id
1 'polypeptide(L)'
;DAEASRQRAETAEAHSQQIQPTVDRLTVQLQALEERFTEEQSLRRKYHNQIQDMKGAIRVFCRFRPLGQREIQNGDTSAVRKVDAFTVELSRHSAARPEARAFAFDTVFEDHSSQEEIFADCRELVQSAVDGYNVTVLAYGQTGAGKTH
;
A
#
# COMPACT_ATOMS: atom_id res chain seq x y z
N ASP A 1 -19.14 15.30 -62.54
CA ASP A 1 -19.45 15.11 -61.10
C ASP A 1 -19.96 13.73 -60.68
N ALA A 2 -20.66 12.95 -61.53
CA ALA A 2 -21.11 11.60 -61.15
C ALA A 2 -19.98 10.54 -61.12
N GLU A 3 -19.02 10.62 -62.05
CA GLU A 3 -17.95 9.63 -62.23
C GLU A 3 -16.90 9.70 -61.10
N ALA A 4 -16.45 10.90 -60.75
CA ALA A 4 -15.54 11.14 -59.62
C ALA A 4 -16.16 10.73 -58.27
N SER A 5 -17.50 10.83 -58.13
CA SER A 5 -18.22 10.39 -56.94
C SER A 5 -18.26 8.86 -56.83
N ARG A 6 -18.42 8.14 -57.96
CA ARG A 6 -18.36 6.68 -58.01
C ARG A 6 -16.96 6.15 -57.68
N GLN A 7 -15.92 6.75 -58.27
CA GLN A 7 -14.53 6.36 -57.99
C GLN A 7 -14.13 6.56 -56.53
N ARG A 8 -14.59 7.66 -55.89
CA ARG A 8 -14.38 7.88 -54.45
C ARG A 8 -15.07 6.81 -53.59
N ALA A 9 -16.31 6.44 -53.94
CA ALA A 9 -17.05 5.40 -53.22
C ALA A 9 -16.36 4.04 -53.33
N GLU A 10 -15.91 3.66 -54.53
CA GLU A 10 -15.17 2.40 -54.76
C GLU A 10 -13.84 2.37 -53.99
N THR A 11 -13.08 3.48 -53.96
CA THR A 11 -11.84 3.56 -53.15
C THR A 11 -12.11 3.50 -51.65
N ALA A 12 -13.21 4.08 -51.17
CA ALA A 12 -13.59 4.03 -49.76
C ALA A 12 -14.05 2.62 -49.34
N GLU A 13 -14.79 1.93 -50.20
CA GLU A 13 -15.18 0.52 -49.98
C GLU A 13 -13.97 -0.40 -49.97
N ALA A 14 -13.02 -0.22 -50.90
CA ALA A 14 -11.78 -1.00 -50.91
C ALA A 14 -10.94 -0.78 -49.64
N HIS A 15 -10.82 0.48 -49.18
CA HIS A 15 -10.16 0.80 -47.92
C HIS A 15 -10.88 0.18 -46.71
N SER A 16 -12.21 0.23 -46.68
CA SER A 16 -13.03 -0.37 -45.62
C SER A 16 -12.82 -1.89 -45.56
N GLN A 17 -12.86 -2.56 -46.71
CA GLN A 17 -12.61 -4.00 -46.83
C GLN A 17 -11.19 -4.39 -46.40
N GLN A 18 -10.21 -3.51 -46.60
CA GLN A 18 -8.83 -3.75 -46.18
C GLN A 18 -8.61 -3.52 -44.67
N ILE A 19 -9.37 -2.61 -44.05
CA ILE A 19 -9.29 -2.30 -42.61
C ILE A 19 -10.07 -3.31 -41.76
N GLN A 20 -11.22 -3.79 -42.24
CA GLN A 20 -12.10 -4.71 -41.52
C GLN A 20 -11.38 -5.94 -40.89
N PRO A 21 -10.54 -6.70 -41.62
CA PRO A 21 -9.86 -7.87 -41.01
C PRO A 21 -8.89 -7.47 -39.89
N THR A 22 -8.35 -6.25 -39.94
CA THR A 22 -7.49 -5.73 -38.86
C THR A 22 -8.32 -5.39 -37.63
N VAL A 23 -9.51 -4.78 -37.81
CA VAL A 23 -10.45 -4.48 -36.73
C VAL A 23 -10.94 -5.77 -36.07
N ASP A 24 -11.31 -6.77 -36.86
CA ASP A 24 -11.77 -8.07 -36.35
C ASP A 24 -10.65 -8.75 -35.54
N ARG A 25 -9.42 -8.75 -36.07
CA ARG A 25 -8.26 -9.30 -35.36
C ARG A 25 -8.00 -8.58 -34.03
N LEU A 26 -8.02 -7.24 -34.03
CA LEU A 26 -7.81 -6.45 -32.83
C LEU A 26 -8.90 -6.69 -31.80
N THR A 27 -10.15 -6.86 -32.24
CA THR A 27 -11.29 -7.15 -31.36
C THR A 27 -11.10 -8.50 -30.66
N VAL A 28 -10.72 -9.54 -31.40
CA VAL A 28 -10.43 -10.87 -30.82
C VAL A 28 -9.26 -10.80 -29.85
N GLN A 29 -8.21 -10.04 -30.16
CA GLN A 29 -7.07 -9.86 -29.27
C GLN A 29 -7.44 -9.11 -27.98
N LEU A 30 -8.29 -8.08 -28.07
CA LEU A 30 -8.77 -7.34 -26.91
C LEU A 30 -9.65 -8.22 -26.01
N GLN A 31 -10.57 -8.99 -26.57
CA GLN A 31 -11.40 -9.93 -25.79
C GLN A 31 -10.54 -10.95 -25.05
N ALA A 32 -9.57 -11.58 -25.73
CA ALA A 32 -8.67 -12.52 -25.11
C ALA A 32 -7.80 -11.86 -24.01
N LEU A 33 -7.45 -10.58 -24.16
CA LEU A 33 -6.69 -9.83 -23.16
C LEU A 33 -7.56 -9.48 -21.94
N GLU A 34 -8.82 -9.09 -22.15
CA GLU A 34 -9.79 -8.80 -21.09
C GLU A 34 -10.11 -10.04 -20.23
N GLU A 35 -10.28 -11.19 -20.87
CA GLU A 35 -10.47 -12.48 -20.18
C GLU A 35 -9.27 -12.81 -19.29
N ARG A 36 -8.06 -12.77 -19.85
CA ARG A 36 -6.82 -13.01 -19.10
C ARG A 36 -6.62 -12.01 -17.97
N PHE A 37 -6.91 -10.74 -18.22
CA PHE A 37 -6.81 -9.70 -17.20
C PHE A 37 -7.78 -9.98 -16.05
N THR A 38 -9.01 -10.38 -16.34
CA THR A 38 -10.01 -10.71 -15.32
C THR A 38 -9.59 -11.92 -14.48
N GLU A 39 -9.06 -12.97 -15.11
CA GLU A 39 -8.52 -14.15 -14.42
C GLU A 39 -7.35 -13.78 -13.49
N GLU A 40 -6.39 -13.00 -14.00
CA GLU A 40 -5.25 -12.52 -13.20
C GLU A 40 -5.70 -11.65 -12.03
N GLN A 41 -6.66 -10.74 -12.22
CA GLN A 41 -7.20 -9.92 -11.12
C GLN A 41 -7.87 -10.77 -10.04
N SER A 42 -8.60 -11.82 -10.43
CA SER A 42 -9.22 -12.76 -9.49
C SER A 42 -8.17 -13.52 -8.67
N LEU A 43 -7.12 -14.04 -9.33
CA LEU A 43 -6.01 -14.72 -8.66
C LEU A 43 -5.24 -13.77 -7.74
N ARG A 44 -4.94 -12.55 -8.20
CA ARG A 44 -4.26 -11.52 -7.41
C ARG A 44 -5.05 -11.19 -6.14
N ARG A 45 -6.37 -10.99 -6.24
CA ARG A 45 -7.24 -10.78 -5.06
C ARG A 45 -7.21 -11.98 -4.11
N LYS A 46 -7.29 -13.20 -4.65
CA LYS A 46 -7.23 -14.43 -3.84
C LYS A 46 -5.92 -14.54 -3.05
N TYR A 47 -4.78 -14.37 -3.72
CA TYR A 47 -3.47 -14.47 -3.06
C TYR A 47 -3.22 -13.30 -2.10
N HIS A 48 -3.66 -12.10 -2.46
CA HIS A 48 -3.58 -10.93 -1.58
C HIS A 48 -4.30 -11.19 -0.25
N ASN A 49 -5.52 -11.72 -0.30
CA ASN A 49 -6.28 -12.07 0.89
C ASN A 49 -5.61 -13.16 1.72
N GLN A 50 -5.10 -14.22 1.08
CA GLN A 50 -4.37 -15.27 1.80
C GLN A 50 -3.15 -14.72 2.54
N ILE A 51 -2.42 -13.79 1.93
CA ILE A 51 -1.29 -13.11 2.58
C ILE A 51 -1.77 -12.26 3.75
N GLN A 52 -2.87 -11.50 3.60
CA GLN A 52 -3.41 -10.71 4.70
C GLN A 52 -3.88 -11.59 5.87
N ASP A 53 -4.53 -12.72 5.59
CA ASP A 53 -5.01 -13.66 6.60
C ASP A 53 -3.83 -14.27 7.40
N MET A 54 -2.73 -14.60 6.72
CA MET A 54 -1.51 -15.10 7.35
C MET A 54 -0.83 -14.04 8.24
N LYS A 55 -0.90 -12.76 7.87
CA LYS A 55 -0.38 -11.64 8.68
C LYS A 55 -1.27 -11.32 9.88
N GLY A 56 -2.50 -11.83 9.93
CA GLY A 56 -3.46 -11.58 10.98
C GLY A 56 -4.41 -10.41 10.69
N ALA A 57 -5.66 -10.57 11.12
CA ALA A 57 -6.72 -9.58 10.92
C ALA A 57 -6.53 -8.29 11.72
N ILE A 58 -5.81 -8.37 12.85
CA ILE A 58 -5.46 -7.23 13.69
C ILE A 58 -3.94 -7.16 13.74
N ARG A 59 -3.40 -5.99 13.42
CA ARG A 59 -1.98 -5.69 13.49
C ARG A 59 -1.74 -4.45 14.34
N VAL A 60 -0.73 -4.49 15.18
CA VAL A 60 -0.33 -3.43 16.09
C VAL A 60 1.12 -3.04 15.78
N PHE A 61 1.28 -1.84 15.26
CA PHE A 61 2.60 -1.25 15.01
C PHE A 61 2.97 -0.28 16.12
N CYS A 62 4.25 -0.27 16.49
CA CYS A 62 4.82 0.73 17.38
C CYS A 62 5.69 1.69 16.57
N ARG A 63 5.54 3.00 16.77
CA ARG A 63 6.38 4.02 16.12
C ARG A 63 6.90 4.99 17.17
N PHE A 64 8.21 5.23 17.16
CA PHE A 64 8.81 6.29 17.97
C PHE A 64 8.86 7.57 17.15
N ARG A 65 8.57 8.70 17.78
CA ARG A 65 8.83 10.00 17.17
C ARG A 65 10.27 10.44 17.51
N PRO A 66 10.93 11.19 16.63
CA PRO A 66 12.17 11.86 16.99
C PRO A 66 11.93 12.87 18.12
N LEU A 67 12.98 13.10 18.90
CA LEU A 67 13.01 14.14 19.92
C LEU A 67 12.84 15.51 19.24
N GLY A 68 11.97 16.33 19.82
CA GLY A 68 11.77 17.70 19.39
C GLY A 68 12.96 18.57 19.77
N GLN A 69 13.10 19.71 19.09
CA GLN A 69 14.23 20.61 19.28
C GLN A 69 14.38 21.11 20.73
N ARG A 70 13.26 21.34 21.43
CA ARG A 70 13.25 21.73 22.85
C ARG A 70 13.71 20.61 23.77
N GLU A 71 13.34 19.36 23.49
CA GLU A 71 13.74 18.19 24.27
C GLU A 71 15.25 17.96 24.15
N ILE A 72 15.77 18.10 22.93
CA ILE A 72 17.22 18.04 22.68
C ILE A 72 17.96 19.16 23.43
N GLN A 73 17.43 20.39 23.42
CA GLN A 73 18.02 21.52 24.16
C GLN A 73 18.01 21.33 25.68
N ASN A 74 17.00 20.61 26.19
CA ASN A 74 16.88 20.26 27.61
C ASN A 74 17.76 19.07 28.01
N GLY A 75 18.38 18.38 27.05
CA GLY A 75 19.17 17.17 27.30
C GLY A 75 18.32 15.93 27.57
N ASP A 76 17.06 15.92 27.13
CA ASP A 76 16.18 14.76 27.25
C ASP A 76 16.69 13.60 26.39
N THR A 77 16.52 12.36 26.88
CA THR A 77 16.87 11.12 26.16
C THR A 77 15.62 10.31 25.85
N SER A 78 15.68 9.49 24.79
CA SER A 78 14.57 8.58 24.48
C SER A 78 14.29 7.64 25.66
N ALA A 79 13.03 7.57 26.07
CA ALA A 79 12.57 6.63 27.09
C ALA A 79 12.41 5.19 26.54
N VAL A 80 12.47 5.02 25.22
CA VAL A 80 12.25 3.74 24.53
C VAL A 80 13.43 3.39 23.64
N ARG A 81 13.70 2.08 23.52
CA ARG A 81 14.73 1.52 22.66
C ARG A 81 14.17 0.32 21.90
N LYS A 82 14.48 0.22 20.61
CA LYS A 82 14.21 -0.98 19.83
C LYS A 82 15.19 -2.08 20.22
N VAL A 83 14.68 -3.27 20.55
CA VAL A 83 15.51 -4.45 20.82
C VAL A 83 15.69 -5.26 19.53
N ASP A 84 14.61 -5.45 18.80
CA ASP A 84 14.57 -6.12 17.50
C ASP A 84 13.38 -5.58 16.65
N ALA A 85 13.06 -6.23 15.53
CA ALA A 85 11.98 -5.79 14.65
C ALA A 85 10.58 -5.76 15.29
N PHE A 86 10.38 -6.51 16.38
CA PHE A 86 9.08 -6.77 17.01
C PHE A 86 9.04 -6.27 18.46
N THR A 87 10.18 -6.01 19.07
CA THR A 87 10.29 -5.76 20.51
C THR A 87 10.80 -4.36 20.81
N VAL A 88 10.05 -3.64 21.65
CA VAL A 88 10.49 -2.38 22.27
C VAL A 88 10.73 -2.56 23.75
N GLU A 89 11.79 -1.93 24.24
CA GLU A 89 12.12 -1.84 25.65
C GLU A 89 11.93 -0.41 26.16
N LEU A 90 11.19 -0.27 27.25
CA LEU A 90 10.98 0.99 27.96
C LEU A 90 12.00 1.13 29.09
N SER A 91 12.93 2.06 28.93
CA SER A 91 13.92 2.44 29.93
C SER A 91 13.28 3.37 30.97
N ARG A 92 13.24 2.95 32.23
CA ARG A 92 12.83 3.83 33.34
C ARG A 92 14.06 4.48 33.96
N HIS A 93 14.14 5.81 33.92
CA HIS A 93 15.15 6.59 34.67
C HIS A 93 14.86 6.68 36.18
N SER A 94 14.11 5.73 36.76
CA SER A 94 13.74 5.75 38.18
C SER A 94 14.57 4.75 38.98
N ALA A 95 15.33 5.26 39.95
CA ALA A 95 16.12 4.46 40.89
C ALA A 95 15.31 3.46 41.73
N ALA A 96 13.97 3.57 41.75
CA ALA A 96 13.10 2.75 42.60
C ALA A 96 12.62 1.44 41.97
N ARG A 97 12.70 1.28 40.64
CA ARG A 97 12.34 0.03 39.94
C ARG A 97 13.22 -0.15 38.69
N PRO A 98 14.32 -0.91 38.79
CA PRO A 98 15.33 -1.03 37.72
C PRO A 98 14.90 -1.94 36.56
N GLU A 99 13.75 -2.61 36.63
CA GLU A 99 13.33 -3.51 35.55
C GLU A 99 12.82 -2.73 34.32
N ALA A 100 13.60 -2.83 33.24
CA ALA A 100 13.17 -2.48 31.90
C ALA A 100 11.97 -3.33 31.50
N ARG A 101 10.97 -2.72 30.86
CA ARG A 101 9.77 -3.43 30.40
C ARG A 101 9.83 -3.60 28.90
N ALA A 102 9.75 -4.85 28.44
CA ALA A 102 9.66 -5.18 27.03
C ALA A 102 8.21 -5.37 26.59
N PHE A 103 7.89 -4.94 25.37
CA PHE A 103 6.59 -5.10 24.74
C PHE A 103 6.78 -5.59 23.30
N ALA A 104 5.96 -6.54 22.87
CA ALA A 104 5.98 -7.10 21.52
C ALA A 104 4.87 -6.51 20.65
N PHE A 105 5.20 -6.30 19.38
CA PHE A 105 4.37 -5.69 18.33
C PHE A 105 4.61 -6.42 17.00
N ASP A 106 3.72 -6.20 16.03
CA ASP A 106 3.89 -6.76 14.68
C ASP A 106 5.05 -6.12 13.92
N THR A 107 5.29 -4.82 14.14
CA THR A 107 6.46 -4.08 13.65
C THR A 107 6.79 -2.93 14.59
N VAL A 108 8.08 -2.68 14.82
CA VAL A 108 8.59 -1.51 15.56
C VAL A 108 9.39 -0.59 14.63
N PHE A 109 8.88 0.63 14.48
CA PHE A 109 9.48 1.74 13.72
C PHE A 109 10.20 2.71 14.67
N GLU A 110 11.43 3.10 14.30
CA GLU A 110 12.27 4.00 15.09
C GLU A 110 12.00 5.46 14.74
N ASP A 111 12.67 6.36 15.44
CA ASP A 111 12.52 7.80 15.26
C ASP A 111 12.96 8.31 13.89
N HIS A 112 13.89 7.61 13.24
CA HIS A 112 14.36 7.88 11.89
C HIS A 112 13.55 7.15 10.81
N SER A 113 12.54 6.35 11.16
CA SER A 113 11.72 5.66 10.17
C SER A 113 10.89 6.64 9.35
N SER A 114 10.96 6.51 8.03
CA SER A 114 10.28 7.42 7.11
C SER A 114 8.79 7.08 6.97
N GLN A 115 7.99 8.04 6.48
CA GLN A 115 6.57 7.79 6.24
C GLN A 115 6.35 6.78 5.11
N GLU A 116 7.25 6.74 4.14
CA GLU A 116 7.26 5.76 3.08
C GLU A 116 7.51 4.35 3.63
N GLU A 117 8.44 4.19 4.57
CA GLU A 117 8.69 2.91 5.25
C GLU A 117 7.48 2.43 6.03
N ILE A 118 6.83 3.32 6.79
CA ILE A 118 5.62 2.99 7.56
C ILE A 118 4.46 2.66 6.61
N PHE A 119 4.32 3.41 5.52
CA PHE A 119 3.29 3.17 4.52
C PHE A 119 3.52 1.86 3.77
N ALA A 120 4.77 1.44 3.56
CA ALA A 120 5.09 0.19 2.87
C ALA A 120 4.47 -1.04 3.56
N ASP A 121 4.32 -1.02 4.88
CA ASP A 121 3.66 -2.06 5.67
C ASP A 121 2.13 -1.93 5.69
N CYS A 122 1.62 -0.70 5.55
CA CYS A 122 0.19 -0.42 5.46
C CYS A 122 -0.38 -0.53 4.04
N ARG A 123 0.46 -0.54 3.00
CA ARG A 123 0.02 -0.44 1.59
C ARG A 123 -0.97 -1.54 1.20
N GLU A 124 -0.77 -2.73 1.75
CA GLU A 124 -1.60 -3.90 1.45
C GLU A 124 -3.01 -3.76 2.03
N LEU A 125 -3.17 -3.00 3.12
CA LEU A 125 -4.48 -2.67 3.68
C LEU A 125 -5.28 -1.76 2.75
N VAL A 126 -4.61 -0.76 2.12
CA VAL A 126 -5.25 0.10 1.12
C VAL A 126 -5.73 -0.73 -0.06
N GLN A 127 -4.91 -1.68 -0.50
CA GLN A 127 -5.27 -2.57 -1.57
C GLN A 127 -6.46 -3.49 -1.20
N SER A 128 -6.52 -3.98 0.04
CA SER A 128 -7.71 -4.70 0.53
C SER A 128 -8.97 -3.82 0.50
N ALA A 129 -8.86 -2.54 0.83
CA ALA A 129 -9.98 -1.60 0.73
C ALA A 129 -10.46 -1.43 -0.72
N VAL A 130 -9.54 -1.31 -1.68
CA VAL A 130 -9.85 -1.26 -3.12
C VAL A 130 -10.52 -2.56 -3.59
N ASP A 131 -10.09 -3.70 -3.06
CA ASP A 131 -10.69 -5.00 -3.37
C ASP A 131 -12.07 -5.21 -2.70
N GLY A 132 -12.58 -4.22 -1.95
CA GLY A 132 -13.91 -4.23 -1.34
C GLY A 132 -13.98 -4.78 0.09
N TYR A 133 -12.85 -4.81 0.81
CA TYR A 133 -12.82 -5.18 2.22
C TYR A 133 -12.90 -3.96 3.14
N ASN A 134 -13.57 -4.13 4.29
CA ASN A 134 -13.58 -3.10 5.32
C ASN A 134 -12.25 -3.09 6.05
N VAL A 135 -11.59 -1.94 6.05
CA VAL A 135 -10.27 -1.74 6.66
C VAL A 135 -10.36 -0.55 7.62
N THR A 136 -9.66 -0.66 8.75
CA THR A 136 -9.59 0.43 9.74
C THR A 136 -8.14 0.59 10.21
N VAL A 137 -7.65 1.81 10.16
CA VAL A 137 -6.33 2.19 10.67
C VAL A 137 -6.54 3.19 11.80
N LEU A 138 -5.98 2.91 12.97
CA LEU A 138 -6.09 3.75 14.16
C LEU A 138 -4.69 4.18 14.61
N ALA A 139 -4.51 5.49 14.81
CA ALA A 139 -3.33 6.03 15.46
C ALA A 139 -3.65 6.29 16.94
N TYR A 140 -2.92 5.62 17.84
CA TYR A 140 -3.10 5.74 19.29
C TYR A 140 -1.83 6.27 19.97
N GLY A 141 -2.01 7.07 21.03
CA GLY A 141 -0.93 7.64 21.81
C GLY A 141 -1.29 8.99 22.44
N GLN A 142 -0.48 9.46 23.38
CA GLN A 142 -0.68 10.76 24.05
C GLN A 142 -0.58 11.96 23.09
N THR A 143 -1.03 13.14 23.53
CA THR A 143 -0.82 14.40 22.79
C THR A 143 0.68 14.63 22.56
N GLY A 144 1.06 15.00 21.33
CA GLY A 144 2.46 15.16 20.94
C GLY A 144 3.20 13.87 20.59
N ALA A 145 2.54 12.70 20.57
CA ALA A 145 3.18 11.42 20.21
C ALA A 145 3.36 11.19 18.69
N GLY A 146 2.94 12.11 17.83
CA GLY A 146 3.12 11.99 16.37
C GLY A 146 1.94 11.37 15.60
N LYS A 147 0.75 11.20 16.20
CA LYS A 147 -0.44 10.62 15.53
C LYS A 147 -0.89 11.37 14.25
N THR A 148 -0.62 12.66 14.16
CA THR A 148 -1.02 13.53 13.04
C THR A 148 0.10 13.73 12.01
N HIS A 149 1.32 13.28 12.31
CA HIS A 149 2.53 13.55 11.54
C HIS A 149 2.92 12.39 10.65
#